data_AF-A0A941SMF3-F1
#
_entry.id   AF-A0A941SMF3-F1
#
_cell.length_a   1.000
_cell.length_b   1.000
_cell.length_c   1.000
_cell.angle_alpha   90.00
_cell.angle_beta   90.00
_cell.angle_gamma   90.00
#
_symmetry.space_group_name_H-M   'P 1'
#
loop_
_entity.id
_entity.type
_entity.pdbx_description
1 polymer ?
#
loop_
_entity_poly.entity_id
_entity_poly.type
_entity_poly.pdbx_seq_one_letter_code
_entity_poly.pdbx_strand_id
1 'polypeptide(L)'
;MTVIHETAYPRIKPIFSAKELQELFTPTEDKVALLNKYTRKTQFTSRLSFMVTLKRYQYLGRPIEVIKVGEVTKKTIAGSINIPYSEELNHYSLTSRKRHLTIIRNFLKIHSN
;
A
#
# COMPACT_ATOMS: atom_id res chain seq x y z
N MET A 1 -5.37 -34.82 21.14
CA MET A 1 -6.55 -34.05 20.72
C MET A 1 -6.10 -33.03 19.70
N THR A 2 -6.44 -33.26 18.44
CA THR A 2 -6.06 -32.46 17.28
C THR A 2 -7.13 -31.41 16.99
N VAL A 3 -6.79 -30.13 17.06
CA VAL A 3 -7.45 -29.09 16.26
C VAL A 3 -6.34 -28.28 15.60
N ILE A 4 -5.94 -28.78 14.44
CA ILE A 4 -5.06 -28.13 13.50
C ILE A 4 -5.95 -27.13 12.75
N HIS A 5 -5.81 -25.82 13.01
CA HIS A 5 -6.38 -24.81 12.12
C HIS A 5 -5.43 -24.62 10.92
N GLU A 6 -5.38 -25.63 10.06
CA GLU A 6 -4.79 -25.57 8.73
C GLU A 6 -5.83 -24.99 7.75
N THR A 7 -5.59 -23.76 7.31
CA THR A 7 -5.71 -23.24 5.93
C THR A 7 -5.58 -21.70 5.99
N ALA A 8 -4.42 -21.14 5.68
CA ALA A 8 -3.82 -20.92 4.35
C ALA A 8 -4.57 -19.85 3.52
N TYR A 9 -3.90 -18.72 3.29
CA TYR A 9 -4.29 -17.48 2.61
C TYR A 9 -5.15 -16.47 3.40
N PRO A 10 -4.73 -15.17 3.47
CA PRO A 10 -5.57 -14.12 3.99
C PRO A 10 -6.78 -13.99 3.06
N ARG A 11 -7.94 -14.50 3.49
CA ARG A 11 -9.23 -14.04 2.94
C ARG A 11 -9.18 -12.52 3.02
N ILE A 12 -9.42 -11.84 1.90
CA ILE A 12 -9.47 -10.38 1.86
C ILE A 12 -10.59 -9.98 2.83
N LYS A 13 -10.25 -9.69 4.08
CA LYS A 13 -11.18 -9.18 5.08
C LYS A 13 -11.66 -7.85 4.48
N PRO A 14 -12.92 -7.76 4.03
CA PRO A 14 -13.38 -6.58 3.29
C PRO A 14 -13.48 -5.38 4.24
N ILE A 15 -13.60 -5.64 5.54
CA ILE A 15 -13.78 -4.65 6.59
C ILE A 15 -12.63 -4.84 7.59
N PHE A 16 -11.72 -3.88 7.60
CA PHE A 16 -10.75 -3.70 8.68
C PHE A 16 -11.36 -2.72 9.69
N SER A 17 -11.21 -2.98 10.98
CA SER A 17 -11.50 -1.98 12.01
C SER A 17 -10.56 -0.78 11.86
N ALA A 18 -10.95 0.38 12.41
CA ALA A 18 -10.12 1.59 12.36
C ALA A 18 -8.73 1.35 13.00
N LYS A 19 -8.68 0.55 14.08
CA LYS A 19 -7.45 0.17 14.77
C LYS A 19 -6.58 -0.75 13.90
N GLU A 20 -7.16 -1.80 13.32
CA GLU A 20 -6.43 -2.68 12.39
C GLU A 20 -5.91 -1.90 11.18
N LEU A 21 -6.67 -0.93 10.66
CA LEU A 21 -6.21 -0.08 9.56
C LEU A 21 -4.99 0.74 9.94
N GLN A 22 -4.99 1.35 11.12
CA GLN A 22 -3.83 2.11 11.59
C GLN A 22 -2.63 1.20 11.80
N GLU A 23 -2.78 0.06 12.46
CA GLU A 23 -1.65 -0.85 12.72
C GLU A 23 -1.06 -1.41 11.41
N LEU A 24 -1.91 -1.84 10.48
CA LEU A 24 -1.46 -2.48 9.24
C LEU A 24 -0.97 -1.46 8.19
N PHE A 25 -1.66 -0.32 8.05
CA PHE A 25 -1.44 0.60 6.95
C PHE A 25 -0.68 1.88 7.32
N THR A 26 -0.36 2.12 8.60
CA THR A 26 0.57 3.21 8.97
C THR A 26 2.00 2.85 8.57
N PRO A 27 2.64 3.59 7.65
CA PRO A 27 4.00 3.31 7.22
C PRO A 27 5.02 3.67 8.29
N THR A 28 5.99 2.78 8.46
CA THR A 28 7.22 3.03 9.24
C THR A 28 8.07 4.09 8.55
N GLU A 29 8.95 4.74 9.30
CA GLU A 29 9.85 5.80 8.80
C GLU A 29 10.64 5.40 7.55
N ASP A 30 11.17 4.18 7.49
CA ASP A 30 11.90 3.66 6.31
C ASP A 30 11.06 3.71 5.03
N LYS A 31 9.76 3.42 5.14
CA LYS A 31 8.83 3.42 4.01
C LYS A 31 8.52 4.84 3.56
N VAL A 32 8.46 5.77 4.52
CA VAL A 32 8.29 7.21 4.25
C VAL A 32 9.56 7.78 3.62
N ALA A 33 10.75 7.38 4.07
CA ALA A 33 12.02 7.74 3.46
C ALA A 33 12.11 7.23 2.01
N LEU A 34 11.73 5.97 1.77
CA LEU A 34 11.63 5.40 0.43
C LEU A 34 10.66 6.19 -0.46
N LEU A 35 9.47 6.50 0.05
CA LEU A 35 8.50 7.34 -0.65
C LEU A 35 9.11 8.68 -1.06
N ASN A 36 9.75 9.39 -0.12
CA ASN A 36 10.36 10.69 -0.35
C ASN A 36 11.54 10.64 -1.34
N LYS A 37 12.26 9.52 -1.40
CA LYS A 37 13.36 9.32 -2.34
C LYS A 37 12.89 9.17 -3.79
N TYR A 38 11.74 8.54 -4.02
CA TYR A 38 11.29 8.15 -5.36
C TYR A 38 10.06 8.92 -5.89
N THR A 39 9.45 9.76 -5.06
CA THR A 39 8.31 10.59 -5.43
C THR A 39 8.55 12.05 -5.05
N ARG A 40 7.98 12.98 -5.84
CA ARG A 40 8.03 14.41 -5.51
C ARG A 40 6.98 14.74 -4.45
N LYS A 41 7.31 15.63 -3.50
CA LYS A 41 6.37 16.08 -2.45
C LYS A 41 5.07 16.68 -3.01
N THR A 42 5.15 17.33 -4.17
CA THR A 42 4.00 17.95 -4.86
C THR A 42 3.09 16.97 -5.59
N GLN A 43 3.52 15.72 -5.79
CA GLN A 43 2.76 14.71 -6.56
C GLN A 43 1.94 13.80 -5.63
N PHE A 44 0.86 14.32 -5.06
CA PHE A 44 0.02 13.59 -4.09
C PHE A 44 -0.52 12.26 -4.65
N THR A 45 -0.96 12.23 -5.91
CA THR A 45 -1.47 11.01 -6.56
C THR A 45 -0.41 9.92 -6.62
N SER A 46 0.81 10.30 -7.00
CA SER A 46 1.97 9.43 -7.09
C SER A 46 2.36 8.88 -5.72
N ARG A 47 2.31 9.74 -4.70
CA ARG A 47 2.64 9.40 -3.31
C ARG A 47 1.65 8.43 -2.68
N LEU A 48 0.36 8.76 -2.78
CA LEU A 48 -0.71 7.90 -2.28
C LEU A 48 -0.66 6.54 -2.96
N SER A 49 -0.59 6.53 -4.29
CA SER A 49 -0.55 5.30 -5.08
C SER A 49 0.66 4.43 -4.77
N PHE A 50 1.84 5.03 -4.58
CA PHE A 50 3.04 4.32 -4.15
C PHE A 50 2.83 3.63 -2.79
N MET A 51 2.35 4.38 -1.79
CA MET A 51 2.21 3.87 -0.43
C MET A 51 1.12 2.80 -0.32
N VAL A 52 -0.03 3.00 -0.99
CA VAL A 52 -1.10 2.01 -1.11
C VAL A 52 -0.56 0.72 -1.71
N THR A 53 0.19 0.82 -2.81
CA THR A 53 0.78 -0.35 -3.48
C THR A 53 1.76 -1.06 -2.56
N LEU A 54 2.68 -0.33 -1.90
CA LEU A 54 3.67 -0.90 -0.99
C LEU A 54 3.02 -1.66 0.16
N LYS A 55 2.07 -1.03 0.87
CA LYS A 55 1.39 -1.64 2.01
C LYS A 55 0.53 -2.83 1.62
N ARG A 56 -0.18 -2.76 0.50
CA ARG A 56 -0.95 -3.90 -0.01
C ARG A 56 -0.04 -5.04 -0.47
N TYR A 57 1.12 -4.73 -1.05
CA TYR A 57 2.10 -5.76 -1.40
C TYR A 57 2.59 -6.48 -0.13
N GLN A 58 2.88 -5.75 0.95
CA GLN A 58 3.27 -6.36 2.23
C GLN A 58 2.18 -7.25 2.82
N TYR A 59 0.90 -6.84 2.71
CA TYR A 59 -0.23 -7.60 3.25
C TYR A 59 -0.63 -8.81 2.39
N LEU A 60 -0.62 -8.67 1.06
CA LEU A 60 -1.12 -9.71 0.12
C LEU A 60 -0.01 -10.53 -0.55
N GLY A 61 1.25 -10.10 -0.46
CA GLY A 61 2.36 -10.66 -1.23
C GLY A 61 2.31 -10.35 -2.74
N ARG A 62 1.34 -9.56 -3.21
CA ARG A 62 1.15 -9.22 -4.63
C ARG A 62 0.65 -7.78 -4.81
N PRO A 63 0.93 -7.14 -5.96
CA PRO A 63 0.41 -5.81 -6.22
C PRO A 63 -1.08 -5.86 -6.57
N ILE A 64 -1.85 -4.89 -6.08
CA ILE A 64 -3.25 -4.67 -6.44
C ILE A 64 -3.40 -3.28 -7.03
N GLU A 65 -4.39 -3.09 -7.89
CA GLU A 65 -4.76 -1.76 -8.39
C GLU A 65 -5.29 -0.88 -7.26
N VAL A 66 -4.82 0.37 -7.22
CA VAL A 66 -5.22 1.37 -6.21
C VAL A 66 -6.74 1.61 -6.23
N ILE A 67 -7.38 1.50 -7.39
CA ILE A 67 -8.84 1.63 -7.56
C ILE A 67 -9.60 0.54 -6.81
N LYS A 68 -9.05 -0.69 -6.75
CA LYS A 68 -9.65 -1.83 -6.02
C LYS A 68 -9.45 -1.73 -4.50
N VAL A 69 -8.68 -0.74 -4.03
CA VAL A 69 -8.48 -0.52 -2.60
C VAL A 69 -9.58 0.40 -2.07
N GLY A 70 -10.24 -0.06 -1.01
CA GLY A 70 -11.30 0.69 -0.34
C GLY A 70 -10.85 2.09 0.09
N GLU A 71 -11.78 3.04 0.03
CA GLU A 71 -11.55 4.44 0.35
C GLU A 71 -10.99 4.65 1.76
N VAL A 72 -11.51 3.92 2.74
CA VAL A 72 -11.08 4.03 4.14
C VAL A 72 -9.58 3.76 4.28
N THR A 73 -9.06 2.70 3.62
CA THR A 73 -7.63 2.40 3.63
C THR A 73 -6.81 3.51 2.98
N LYS A 74 -7.28 4.09 1.87
CA LYS A 74 -6.58 5.19 1.18
C LYS A 74 -6.54 6.43 2.06
N LYS A 75 -7.64 6.77 2.75
CA LYS A 75 -7.71 7.87 3.71
C LYS A 75 -6.77 7.68 4.90
N THR A 76 -6.72 6.49 5.49
CA THR A 76 -5.79 6.19 6.59
C THR A 76 -4.34 6.37 6.15
N ILE A 77 -3.98 5.87 4.97
CA ILE A 77 -2.63 6.02 4.42
C ILE A 77 -2.34 7.50 4.15
N ALA A 78 -3.25 8.24 3.52
CA ALA A 78 -3.10 9.66 3.24
C ALA A 78 -2.83 10.46 4.51
N GLY A 79 -3.62 10.22 5.57
CA GLY A 79 -3.42 10.84 6.88
C GLY A 79 -2.06 10.49 7.49
N SER A 80 -1.63 9.23 7.39
CA SER A 80 -0.34 8.79 7.95
C SER A 80 0.89 9.39 7.25
N ILE A 81 0.78 9.77 5.98
CA ILE A 81 1.87 10.43 5.22
C ILE A 81 1.64 11.95 5.05
N ASN A 82 0.66 12.50 5.77
CA ASN A 82 0.30 13.91 5.82
C ASN A 82 0.08 14.50 4.40
N ILE A 83 -0.77 13.86 3.61
CA ILE A 83 -1.25 14.38 2.32
C ILE A 83 -2.77 14.56 2.34
N PRO A 84 -3.31 15.58 1.65
CA PRO A 84 -4.74 15.70 1.47
C PRO A 84 -5.26 14.52 0.65
N TYR A 85 -6.37 13.91 1.07
CA TYR A 85 -7.05 12.88 0.28
C TYR A 85 -8.04 13.53 -0.68
N SER A 86 -8.00 13.14 -1.95
CA SER A 86 -9.00 13.49 -2.98
C SER A 86 -9.24 12.27 -3.86
N GLU A 87 -10.45 12.12 -4.40
CA GLU A 87 -10.78 11.04 -5.32
C GLU A 87 -9.95 11.07 -6.62
N GLU A 88 -9.48 12.26 -7.02
CA GLU A 88 -8.58 12.43 -8.17
C GLU A 88 -7.24 11.72 -7.97
N LEU A 89 -6.84 11.48 -6.71
CA LEU A 89 -5.61 10.77 -6.38
C LEU A 89 -5.67 9.27 -6.70
N ASN A 90 -6.85 8.76 -7.09
CA ASN A 90 -7.03 7.38 -7.55
C ASN A 90 -6.47 7.15 -8.96
N HIS A 91 -6.23 8.21 -9.74
CA HIS A 91 -5.71 8.11 -11.12
C HIS A 91 -4.20 7.82 -11.15
N TYR A 92 -3.86 6.55 -10.97
CA TYR A 92 -2.48 6.12 -10.99
C TYR A 92 -1.94 5.96 -12.43
N SER A 93 -1.05 6.85 -12.85
CA SER A 93 -0.35 6.76 -14.14
C SER A 93 0.35 5.41 -14.32
N LEU A 94 0.12 4.74 -15.46
CA LEU A 94 0.70 3.44 -15.80
C LEU A 94 2.24 3.45 -15.79
N THR A 95 2.85 4.53 -16.30
CA THR A 95 4.31 4.68 -16.35
C THR A 95 4.89 4.76 -14.94
N SER A 96 4.29 5.59 -14.08
CA SER A 96 4.68 5.71 -12.67
C SER A 96 4.46 4.40 -11.92
N ARG A 97 3.36 3.68 -12.21
CA ARG A 97 3.06 2.38 -11.62
C ARG A 97 4.15 1.36 -11.89
N LYS A 98 4.57 1.18 -13.15
CA LYS A 98 5.64 0.22 -13.50
C LYS A 98 6.93 0.53 -12.72
N ARG A 99 7.36 1.80 -12.75
CA ARG A 99 8.57 2.25 -12.04
C ARG A 99 8.48 2.00 -10.53
N HIS A 100 7.35 2.38 -9.92
CA HIS A 100 7.14 2.21 -8.48
C HIS A 100 7.11 0.74 -8.07
N LEU A 101 6.51 -0.13 -8.89
CA LEU A 101 6.50 -1.57 -8.62
C LEU A 101 7.91 -2.16 -8.62
N THR A 102 8.79 -1.75 -9.53
CA THR A 102 10.19 -2.17 -9.53
C THR A 102 10.90 -1.72 -8.24
N ILE A 103 10.71 -0.47 -7.84
CA ILE A 103 11.29 0.07 -6.60
C ILE A 103 10.78 -0.68 -5.37
N ILE A 104 9.46 -0.93 -5.30
CA ILE A 104 8.83 -1.64 -4.19
C ILE A 104 9.36 -3.08 -4.09
N ARG A 105 9.46 -3.79 -5.21
CA ARG A 105 10.01 -5.16 -5.24
C ARG A 105 11.45 -5.19 -4.75
N ASN A 106 12.28 -4.29 -5.25
CA ASN A 106 13.68 -4.18 -4.83
C ASN A 106 13.80 -3.87 -3.33
N PHE A 107 12.97 -2.95 -2.82
CA PHE A 107 12.95 -2.61 -1.41
C PHE A 107 12.51 -3.78 -0.52
N LEU A 108 11.49 -4.53 -0.95
CA LEU A 108 11.02 -5.73 -0.26
C LEU A 108 11.93 -6.95 -0.47
N LYS A 109 13.00 -6.83 -1.27
CA LYS A 109 13.90 -7.92 -1.68
C LYS A 109 13.16 -9.10 -2.34
N ILE A 110 12.09 -8.79 -3.07
CA ILE A 110 11.29 -9.79 -3.78
C ILE A 110 11.83 -9.87 -5.20
N HIS A 111 12.71 -10.84 -5.43
CA HIS A 111 13.14 -11.23 -6.76
C HIS A 111 12.00 -12.04 -7.38
N SER A 112 11.26 -11.45 -8.33
CA SER A 112 10.39 -12.23 -9.20
C SER A 112 11.30 -13.11 -10.06
N ASN A 113 11.32 -14.41 -9.77
CA ASN A 113 11.81 -15.44 -10.68
C ASN A 113 10.85 -15.58 -11.86
#